data_AF-A0A9R1G9P4-F1
#
_entry.id   AF-A0A9R1G9P4-F1
#
_cell.length_a   1.000
_cell.length_b   1.000
_cell.length_c   1.000
_cell.angle_alpha   90.00
_cell.angle_beta   90.00
_cell.angle_gamma   90.00
#
_symmetry.space_group_name_H-M   'P 1'
#
loop_
_entity.id
_entity.type
_entity.pdbx_description
1 polymer ?
#
loop_
_entity_poly.entity_id
_entity_poly.type
_entity_poly.pdbx_seq_one_letter_code
_entity_poly.pdbx_strand_id
1 'polypeptide(L)'
;VGERRPLFQRLWTEEDEIVILRAFAEFTAQRGTAFASHQYDTEPFYEEMRRRLQLDFSKSQLAEKLRRLKRKYRNCVERLRCSGNTFSFRSPHEQAVFEIARNIWRP
;
A
#
# COMPACT_ATOMS: atom_id res chain seq x y z
N VAL A 1 -32.76 16.74 7.23
CA VAL A 1 -31.71 16.04 8.01
C VAL A 1 -30.44 16.10 7.17
N GLY A 2 -29.37 16.70 7.69
CA GLY A 2 -28.19 17.07 6.90
C GLY A 2 -27.44 15.86 6.34
N GLU A 3 -27.34 15.79 5.02
CA GLU A 3 -26.45 14.88 4.32
C GLU A 3 -25.01 15.31 4.61
N ARG A 4 -24.41 14.70 5.63
CA ARG A 4 -22.97 14.78 5.87
C ARG A 4 -22.29 14.16 4.66
N ARG A 5 -21.87 14.99 3.70
CA ARG A 5 -20.92 14.60 2.65
C ARG A 5 -19.74 13.93 3.35
N PRO A 6 -19.45 12.63 3.13
CA PRO A 6 -18.26 12.04 3.71
C PRO A 6 -17.06 12.76 3.10
N LEU A 7 -16.38 13.59 3.90
CA LEU A 7 -15.20 14.39 3.52
C LEU A 7 -14.00 13.52 3.09
N PHE A 8 -14.15 12.20 3.15
CA PHE A 8 -13.17 11.23 2.75
C PHE A 8 -13.88 10.18 1.90
N GLN A 9 -14.03 10.44 0.60
CA GLN A 9 -14.22 9.34 -0.35
C GLN A 9 -12.96 8.49 -0.27
N ARG A 10 -13.03 7.42 0.52
CA ARG A 10 -11.98 6.44 0.63
C ARG A 10 -11.96 5.68 -0.70
N LEU A 11 -11.17 6.17 -1.65
CA LEU A 11 -11.05 5.59 -2.99
C LEU A 11 -10.58 4.12 -2.92
N TRP A 12 -9.88 3.75 -1.84
CA TRP A 12 -9.40 2.41 -1.58
C TRP A 12 -9.91 1.90 -0.23
N THR A 13 -10.69 0.84 -0.22
CA THR A 13 -11.10 0.12 0.98
C THR A 13 -9.89 -0.54 1.67
N GLU A 14 -10.12 -1.10 2.86
CA GLU A 14 -9.09 -1.87 3.56
C GLU A 14 -8.65 -3.08 2.72
N GLU A 15 -9.59 -3.76 2.09
CA GLU A 15 -9.33 -4.90 1.22
C GLU A 15 -8.52 -4.50 -0.02
N ASP A 16 -8.86 -3.36 -0.63
CA ASP A 16 -8.11 -2.83 -1.78
C ASP A 16 -6.65 -2.55 -1.43
N GLU A 17 -6.38 -2.01 -0.24
CA GLU A 17 -5.01 -1.76 0.23
C GLU A 17 -4.19 -3.05 0.32
N ILE A 18 -4.81 -4.13 0.79
CA ILE A 18 -4.19 -5.46 0.85
C ILE A 18 -3.92 -5.99 -0.55
N VAL A 19 -4.88 -5.90 -1.47
CA VAL A 19 -4.73 -6.34 -2.87
C VAL A 19 -3.59 -5.57 -3.55
N ILE A 20 -3.55 -4.25 -3.40
CA ILE A 20 -2.49 -3.40 -3.96
C ILE A 20 -1.13 -3.84 -3.42
N LEU A 21 -1.01 -4.04 -2.11
CA LEU A 21 0.26 -4.45 -1.51
C LEU A 21 0.70 -5.85 -1.94
N ARG A 22 -0.22 -6.82 -2.00
CA ARG A 22 0.12 -8.18 -2.43
C ARG A 22 0.59 -8.18 -3.88
N ALA A 23 -0.16 -7.54 -4.78
CA ALA A 23 0.25 -7.46 -6.16
C ALA A 23 1.56 -6.69 -6.34
N PHE A 24 1.79 -5.66 -5.52
CA PHE A 24 3.06 -4.95 -5.52
C PHE A 24 4.21 -5.84 -5.03
N ALA A 25 3.97 -6.68 -4.02
CA ALA A 25 4.93 -7.66 -3.55
C ALA A 25 5.29 -8.67 -4.64
N GLU A 26 4.28 -9.25 -5.31
CA GLU A 26 4.47 -10.15 -6.45
C GLU A 26 5.26 -9.47 -7.57
N PHE A 27 4.88 -8.23 -7.93
CA PHE A 27 5.54 -7.45 -8.98
C PHE A 27 7.01 -7.15 -8.64
N THR A 28 7.31 -6.77 -7.40
CA THR A 28 8.70 -6.53 -6.96
C THR A 28 9.52 -7.80 -6.87
N ALA A 29 8.93 -8.93 -6.44
CA ALA A 29 9.59 -10.23 -6.39
C ALA A 29 9.96 -10.73 -7.79
N GLN A 30 9.10 -10.51 -8.79
CA GLN A 30 9.36 -10.89 -10.18
C GLN A 30 10.42 -10.02 -10.86
N ARG A 31 10.51 -8.71 -10.51
CA ARG A 31 11.42 -7.76 -11.17
C ARG A 31 12.77 -7.57 -10.48
N GLY A 32 12.98 -8.15 -9.30
CA GLY A 32 14.25 -8.10 -8.56
C GLY A 32 14.74 -6.70 -8.14
N THR A 33 13.99 -5.64 -8.45
CA THR A 33 14.36 -4.25 -8.17
C THR A 33 13.23 -3.55 -7.43
N ALA A 34 13.47 -3.25 -6.16
CA ALA A 34 12.60 -2.41 -5.34
C ALA A 34 12.77 -0.93 -5.75
N PHE A 35 12.33 -0.59 -6.96
CA PHE A 35 12.30 0.74 -7.56
C PHE A 35 13.64 1.51 -7.58
N ALA A 36 14.37 1.39 -8.68
CA ALA A 36 15.28 2.44 -9.13
C ALA A 36 15.55 2.29 -10.63
N SER A 37 14.88 3.11 -11.47
CA SER A 37 15.30 3.57 -12.81
C SER A 37 14.20 3.51 -13.88
N HIS A 38 13.34 2.49 -13.93
CA HIS A 38 12.33 2.40 -15.00
C HIS A 38 11.01 3.11 -14.63
N GLN A 39 10.96 4.42 -14.85
CA GLN A 39 9.72 5.21 -14.81
C GLN A 39 8.69 4.80 -15.88
N TYR A 40 9.03 3.82 -16.73
CA TYR A 40 8.27 3.42 -17.92
C TYR A 40 7.50 2.10 -17.80
N ASP A 41 7.66 1.32 -16.73
CA ASP A 41 7.15 -0.06 -16.67
C ASP A 41 6.16 -0.32 -15.52
N THR A 42 5.46 0.73 -15.09
CA THR A 42 4.34 0.61 -14.13
C THR A 42 3.00 0.40 -14.82
N GLU A 43 2.96 0.43 -16.15
CA GLU A 43 1.77 0.16 -16.96
C GLU A 43 1.18 -1.24 -16.75
N PRO A 44 1.94 -2.34 -16.83
CA PRO A 44 1.38 -3.68 -16.56
C PRO A 44 0.85 -3.80 -15.12
N PHE A 45 1.50 -3.14 -14.16
CA PHE A 45 1.02 -3.12 -12.77
C PHE A 45 -0.28 -2.33 -12.63
N TYR A 46 -0.40 -1.17 -13.29
CA TYR A 46 -1.60 -0.35 -13.28
C TYR A 46 -2.81 -1.07 -13.90
N GLU A 47 -2.61 -1.71 -15.06
CA GLU A 47 -3.67 -2.45 -15.76
C GLU A 47 -4.15 -3.66 -14.94
N GLU A 48 -3.22 -4.37 -14.28
CA GLU A 48 -3.56 -5.45 -13.35
C GLU A 48 -4.39 -4.92 -12.16
N MET A 49 -3.99 -3.79 -11.58
CA MET A 49 -4.73 -3.16 -10.48
C MET A 49 -6.11 -2.68 -10.90
N ARG A 50 -6.26 -2.10 -12.10
CA ARG A 50 -7.58 -1.75 -12.63
C ARG A 50 -8.46 -2.98 -12.77
N ARG A 51 -7.92 -4.10 -13.28
CA ARG A 51 -8.68 -5.35 -13.43
C ARG A 51 -9.06 -5.98 -12.08
N ARG A 52 -8.15 -6.02 -11.11
CA ARG A 52 -8.42 -6.64 -9.79
C ARG A 52 -9.39 -5.81 -8.97
N LEU A 53 -9.24 -4.49 -8.99
CA LEU A 53 -10.00 -3.59 -8.12
C LEU A 53 -11.29 -3.12 -8.80
N GLN A 54 -11.35 -3.16 -10.14
CA GLN A 54 -12.48 -2.67 -10.93
C GLN A 54 -12.87 -1.22 -10.57
N LEU A 55 -11.87 -0.44 -10.16
CA LEU A 55 -12.00 0.95 -9.74
C LEU A 55 -11.47 1.89 -10.81
N ASP A 56 -12.04 3.10 -10.86
CA ASP A 56 -11.53 4.17 -11.70
C ASP A 56 -10.54 5.04 -10.89
N PHE A 57 -9.25 4.89 -11.21
CA PHE A 57 -8.18 5.62 -10.56
C PHE A 57 -7.03 5.86 -11.55
N SER A 58 -6.23 6.89 -11.31
CA SER A 58 -5.08 7.20 -12.17
C SER A 58 -3.78 6.53 -11.69
N LYS A 59 -2.82 6.34 -12.61
CA LYS A 59 -1.45 5.88 -12.28
C LYS A 59 -0.84 6.69 -11.13
N SER A 60 -1.06 8.01 -11.12
CA SER A 60 -0.59 8.91 -10.06
C SER A 60 -1.23 8.60 -8.70
N GLN A 61 -2.54 8.30 -8.66
CA GLN A 61 -3.20 7.92 -7.41
C GLN A 61 -2.67 6.59 -6.86
N LEU A 62 -2.42 5.61 -7.73
CA LEU A 62 -1.82 4.33 -7.34
C LEU A 62 -0.39 4.54 -6.79
N ALA A 63 0.43 5.34 -7.47
CA ALA A 63 1.78 5.66 -7.03
C ALA A 63 1.79 6.41 -5.69
N GLU A 64 0.92 7.40 -5.51
CA GLU A 64 0.73 8.11 -4.25
C GLU A 64 0.24 7.19 -3.13
N LYS A 65 -0.64 6.24 -3.45
CA LYS A 65 -1.11 5.23 -2.49
C LYS A 65 0.04 4.35 -2.01
N LEU A 66 0.85 3.82 -2.93
CA LEU A 66 2.05 3.04 -2.59
C LEU A 66 3.05 3.85 -1.75
N ARG A 67 3.27 5.13 -2.10
CA ARG A 67 4.12 6.04 -1.31
C ARG A 67 3.59 6.21 0.12
N ARG A 68 2.28 6.39 0.29
CA ARG A 68 1.64 6.49 1.61
C ARG A 68 1.76 5.19 2.41
N LEU A 69 1.54 4.04 1.78
CA LEU A 69 1.70 2.71 2.41
C LEU A 69 3.14 2.47 2.85
N LYS A 70 4.13 2.78 2.00
CA LYS A 70 5.55 2.71 2.35
C LYS A 70 5.91 3.63 3.52
N ARG A 71 5.39 4.86 3.54
CA ARG A 71 5.59 5.80 4.66
C ARG A 71 4.98 5.26 5.96
N LYS A 72 3.77 4.70 5.89
CA LYS A 72 3.08 4.09 7.04
C LYS A 72 3.89 2.91 7.59
N TYR A 73 4.41 2.05 6.70
CA TYR A 73 5.31 0.96 7.06
C TYR A 73 6.57 1.48 7.76
N ARG A 74 7.30 2.44 7.18
CA ARG A 74 8.50 3.01 7.80
C ARG A 74 8.23 3.59 9.18
N ASN A 75 7.15 4.35 9.34
CA ASN A 75 6.78 4.88 10.65
C ASN A 75 6.43 3.77 11.65
N CYS A 76 5.75 2.70 11.22
CA CYS A 76 5.50 1.53 12.08
C CYS A 76 6.81 0.84 12.47
N VAL A 77 7.75 0.65 11.55
CA VAL A 77 9.08 0.07 11.85
C VAL A 77 9.84 0.94 12.85
N GLU A 78 9.84 2.26 12.67
CA GLU A 78 10.48 3.20 13.60
C GLU A 78 9.83 3.13 14.99
N ARG A 79 8.49 3.14 15.05
CA ARG A 79 7.75 2.98 16.31
C ARG A 79 8.01 1.62 16.96
N LEU A 80 8.11 0.55 16.19
CA LEU A 80 8.46 -0.79 16.68
C LEU A 80 9.88 -0.81 17.25
N ARG A 81 10.84 -0.14 16.59
CA ARG A 81 12.21 0.02 17.10
C ARG A 81 12.26 0.82 18.41
N CYS A 82 11.51 1.92 18.50
CA CYS A 82 11.51 2.78 19.69
C CYS A 82 10.69 2.20 20.86
N SER A 83 9.56 1.55 20.59
CA SER A 83 8.63 1.07 21.61
C SER A 83 8.88 -0.40 21.99
N GLY A 84 9.68 -1.11 21.20
CA GLY A 84 10.02 -2.52 21.40
C GLY A 84 8.77 -3.38 21.58
N ASN A 85 8.71 -4.07 22.73
CA ASN A 85 7.67 -5.06 23.05
C ASN A 85 6.31 -4.45 23.42
N THR A 86 6.19 -3.12 23.51
CA THR A 86 4.91 -2.44 23.78
C THR A 86 4.17 -2.04 22.50
N PHE A 87 4.78 -2.27 21.34
CA PHE A 87 4.16 -1.95 20.07
C PHE A 87 2.95 -2.86 19.81
N SER A 88 1.80 -2.25 19.57
CA SER A 88 0.58 -2.93 19.15
C SER A 88 0.02 -2.24 17.92
N PHE A 89 -0.45 -3.03 16.95
CA PHE A 89 -1.14 -2.52 15.78
C PHE A 89 -2.50 -1.93 16.18
N ARG A 90 -2.91 -0.85 15.52
CA ARG A 90 -4.22 -0.23 15.82
C ARG A 90 -5.39 -1.08 15.35
N SER A 91 -5.18 -1.95 14.36
CA SER A 91 -6.21 -2.78 13.74
C SER A 91 -5.58 -4.01 13.08
N PRO A 92 -6.31 -5.12 12.92
CA PRO A 92 -5.84 -6.30 12.20
C PRO A 92 -5.47 -5.97 10.74
N HIS A 93 -6.20 -5.03 10.12
CA HIS A 93 -5.85 -4.51 8.79
C HIS A 93 -4.45 -3.88 8.76
N GLU A 94 -4.12 -3.06 9.77
CA GLU A 94 -2.81 -2.41 9.84
C GLU A 94 -1.67 -3.42 9.99
N GLN A 95 -1.91 -4.48 10.76
CA GLN A 95 -0.99 -5.61 10.87
C GLN A 95 -0.79 -6.31 9.53
N ALA A 96 -1.88 -6.69 8.84
CA ALA A 96 -1.80 -7.37 7.56
C ALA A 96 -1.06 -6.53 6.50
N VAL A 97 -1.38 -5.23 6.40
CA VAL A 97 -0.67 -4.27 5.55
C VAL A 97 0.82 -4.24 5.89
N PHE A 98 1.17 -4.17 7.17
CA PHE A 98 2.55 -4.14 7.63
C PHE A 98 3.30 -5.44 7.28
N GLU A 99 2.65 -6.59 7.45
CA GLU A 99 3.25 -7.90 7.16
C GLU A 99 3.49 -8.15 5.67
N ILE A 100 2.66 -7.59 4.80
CA ILE A 100 2.93 -7.63 3.36
C ILE A 100 4.03 -6.61 3.04
N ALA A 101 3.90 -5.37 3.50
CA ALA A 101 4.86 -4.29 3.28
C ALA A 101 6.29 -4.62 3.72
N ARG A 102 6.48 -5.33 4.85
CA ARG A 102 7.80 -5.76 5.32
C ARG A 102 8.49 -6.71 4.35
N ASN A 103 7.75 -7.53 3.61
CA ASN A 103 8.32 -8.46 2.63
C ASN A 103 8.81 -7.72 1.38
N ILE A 104 8.20 -6.58 1.05
CA ILE A 104 8.54 -5.74 -0.11
C ILE A 104 9.73 -4.84 0.19
N TRP A 105 9.67 -4.14 1.33
CA TRP A 105 10.66 -3.12 1.72
C TRP A 105 11.51 -3.61 2.90
N ARG A 106 11.91 -4.89 2.87
CA ARG A 106 12.82 -5.48 3.86
C ARG A 106 13.99 -4.51 4.12
N PRO A 107 14.32 -4.20 5.39
CA PRO A 107 15.46 -3.34 5.70
C PRO A 107 16.77 -3.98 5.26
#